data_AF-A0A9W5QPT4-F1
#
_entry.id   AF-A0A9W5QPT4-F1
#
_cell.length_a   1.000
_cell.length_b   1.000
_cell.length_c   1.000
_cell.angle_alpha   90.00
_cell.angle_beta   90.00
_cell.angle_gamma   90.00
#
_symmetry.space_group_name_H-M   'P 1'
#
loop_
_entity.id
_entity.type
_entity.pdbx_description
1 polymer ?
#
loop_
_entity_poly.entity_id
_entity_poly.type
_entity_poly.pdbx_seq_one_letter_code
_entity_poly.pdbx_strand_id
1 'polypeptide(L)'
;MASNNNGFAEALEDINTLLRVNKKVSLDVLDEAAKYFASKLKPKIKASNKNKRTHLRDSLKVVVKDDRVSVEFKDEAWYWYLVEHGHKKAKGKGHVKGKHFVQNTFDAEGDKIADIMAQKIMDRM
;
A
#
# COMPACT_ATOMS: atom_id res chain seq x y z
N MET A 1 10.70 -13.18 16.05
CA MET A 1 9.45 -12.42 15.86
C MET A 1 9.72 -11.45 14.74
N ALA A 2 9.21 -11.68 13.52
CA ALA A 2 9.41 -10.74 12.42
C ALA A 2 8.60 -9.48 12.74
N SER A 3 9.26 -8.34 12.94
CA SER A 3 8.56 -7.06 13.06
C SER A 3 7.83 -6.83 11.74
N ASN A 4 6.51 -6.68 11.81
CA ASN A 4 5.71 -6.24 10.67
C ASN A 4 6.06 -4.76 10.43
N ASN A 5 7.12 -4.49 9.68
CA ASN A 5 7.49 -3.14 9.24
C ASN A 5 6.57 -2.70 8.09
N ASN A 6 5.28 -2.57 8.35
CA ASN A 6 4.37 -1.88 7.44
C ASN A 6 4.08 -0.48 8.01
N GLY A 7 4.44 0.57 7.26
CA GLY A 7 4.32 1.97 7.71
C GLY A 7 2.90 2.41 8.07
N PHE A 8 1.87 1.62 7.76
CA PHE A 8 0.50 1.84 8.23
C PHE A 8 0.27 1.41 9.69
N ALA A 9 0.99 0.41 10.19
CA ALA A 9 0.88 -0.03 11.58
C ALA A 9 1.60 0.95 12.53
N GLU A 10 2.78 1.46 12.14
CA GLU A 10 3.48 2.52 12.87
C GLU A 10 2.64 3.79 12.96
N ALA A 11 2.07 4.25 11.83
CA ALA A 11 1.18 5.42 11.84
C ALA A 11 -0.06 5.21 12.73
N LEU A 12 -0.60 3.99 12.79
CA LEU A 12 -1.73 3.68 13.67
C LEU A 12 -1.34 3.63 15.16
N GLU A 13 -0.14 3.14 15.48
CA GLU A 13 0.36 3.03 16.84
C GLU A 13 0.61 4.43 17.46
N ASP A 14 1.15 5.35 16.67
CA ASP A 14 1.31 6.77 17.03
C ASP A 14 -0.04 7.48 17.23
N ILE A 15 -1.05 7.15 16.41
CA ILE A 15 -2.40 7.71 16.54
C ILE A 15 -3.12 7.14 17.77
N ASN A 16 -3.01 5.83 18.03
CA ASN A 16 -3.65 5.16 19.17
C ASN A 16 -3.06 5.55 20.52
N THR A 17 -1.77 5.90 20.58
CA THR A 17 -1.15 6.38 21.81
C THR A 17 -1.64 7.77 22.22
N LEU A 18 -2.05 8.60 21.27
CA LEU A 18 -2.58 9.94 21.53
C LEU A 18 -4.10 9.98 21.74
N LEU A 19 -4.85 9.05 21.14
CA LEU A 19 -6.32 9.06 21.17
C LEU A 19 -6.83 7.64 21.47
N ARG A 20 -7.60 7.45 22.56
CA ARG A 20 -8.33 6.20 22.84
C ARG A 20 -9.44 5.99 21.81
N VAL A 21 -9.09 5.70 20.55
CA VAL A 21 -10.04 5.56 19.45
C VAL A 21 -10.63 4.15 19.44
N ASN A 22 -11.95 4.07 19.25
CA ASN A 22 -12.70 2.80 19.14
C ASN A 22 -12.22 1.99 17.91
N LYS A 23 -12.01 0.67 18.07
CA LYS A 23 -11.52 -0.26 17.03
C LYS A 23 -12.31 -0.22 15.71
N LYS A 24 -13.60 0.14 15.75
CA LYS A 24 -14.40 0.31 14.53
C LYS A 24 -14.04 1.58 13.75
N VAL A 25 -13.75 2.67 14.46
CA VAL A 25 -13.33 3.94 13.85
C VAL A 25 -11.94 3.78 13.23
N SER A 26 -11.03 3.06 13.89
CA SER A 26 -9.69 2.81 13.33
C SER A 26 -9.71 2.00 12.03
N LEU A 27 -10.56 0.98 11.92
CA LEU A 27 -10.68 0.20 10.67
C LEU A 27 -11.28 1.03 9.51
N ASP A 28 -12.29 1.84 9.79
CA ASP A 28 -12.91 2.70 8.76
C ASP A 28 -11.93 3.77 8.26
N VAL A 29 -11.15 4.35 9.18
CA VAL A 29 -10.08 5.31 8.88
C VAL A 29 -9.00 4.67 8.00
N LEU A 30 -8.56 3.46 8.37
CA LEU A 30 -7.58 2.70 7.60
C LEU A 30 -8.08 2.30 6.21
N ASP A 31 -9.36 1.95 6.07
CA ASP A 31 -9.96 1.61 4.77
C ASP A 31 -9.98 2.81 3.82
N GLU A 32 -10.32 3.99 4.32
CA GLU A 32 -10.33 5.22 3.54
C GLU A 32 -8.91 5.64 3.10
N ALA A 33 -7.95 5.59 4.03
CA ALA A 33 -6.54 5.81 3.75
C ALA A 33 -6.00 4.82 2.70
N ALA A 34 -6.33 3.53 2.83
CA ALA A 34 -5.91 2.50 1.90
C ALA A 34 -6.53 2.68 0.50
N LYS A 35 -7.80 3.09 0.42
CA LYS A 35 -8.48 3.42 -0.84
C LYS A 35 -7.82 4.62 -1.52
N TYR A 36 -7.51 5.67 -0.76
CA TYR A 36 -6.79 6.83 -1.28
C TYR A 36 -5.42 6.43 -1.83
N PHE A 37 -4.62 5.72 -1.04
CA PHE A 37 -3.31 5.21 -1.46
C PHE A 37 -3.40 4.35 -2.73
N ALA A 38 -4.35 3.41 -2.78
CA ALA A 38 -4.58 2.57 -3.94
C ALA A 38 -4.94 3.40 -5.20
N SER A 39 -5.73 4.47 -5.05
CA SER A 39 -6.10 5.37 -6.15
C SER A 39 -4.89 6.10 -6.75
N LYS A 40 -3.89 6.46 -5.92
CA LYS A 40 -2.66 7.14 -6.33
C LYS A 40 -1.61 6.18 -6.87
N LEU A 41 -1.57 4.97 -6.33
CA LEU A 41 -0.67 3.91 -6.77
C LEU A 41 -1.07 3.37 -8.15
N LYS A 42 -2.36 3.08 -8.36
CA LYS A 42 -2.89 2.47 -9.60
C LYS A 42 -2.40 3.14 -10.90
N PRO A 43 -2.43 4.47 -11.10
CA PRO A 43 -1.96 5.10 -12.33
C PRO A 43 -0.45 5.02 -12.53
N LYS A 44 0.35 4.86 -11.46
CA LYS A 44 1.81 4.69 -11.55
C LYS A 44 2.20 3.29 -12.04
N ILE A 45 1.30 2.32 -11.88
CA ILE A 45 1.46 0.96 -12.38
C ILE A 45 1.13 0.93 -13.88
N LYS A 46 2.16 0.96 -14.73
CA LYS A 46 1.97 0.81 -16.17
C LYS A 46 1.32 -0.55 -16.50
N ALA A 47 0.35 -0.54 -17.40
CA ALA A 47 -0.21 -1.77 -17.94
C ALA A 47 0.92 -2.60 -18.58
N SER A 48 1.01 -3.88 -18.21
CA SER A 48 1.97 -4.79 -18.81
C SER A 48 1.49 -5.16 -20.22
N ASN A 49 2.37 -5.01 -21.22
CA ASN A 49 2.12 -5.50 -22.57
C ASN A 49 2.34 -7.02 -22.69
N LYS A 50 2.93 -7.68 -21.68
CA LYS A 50 3.31 -9.10 -21.72
C LYS A 50 2.14 -10.05 -21.47
N ASN A 51 1.19 -9.67 -20.63
CA ASN A 51 -0.02 -10.44 -20.39
C ASN A 51 -1.23 -9.59 -20.78
N LYS A 52 -1.80 -9.85 -21.97
CA LYS A 52 -2.91 -9.07 -22.52
C LYS A 52 -4.25 -9.35 -21.82
N ARG A 53 -4.32 -10.37 -20.97
CA ARG A 53 -5.56 -10.79 -20.28
C ARG A 53 -5.67 -10.23 -18.86
N THR A 54 -4.56 -10.08 -18.15
CA THR A 54 -4.55 -9.54 -16.78
C THR A 54 -3.47 -8.46 -16.65
N HIS A 55 -3.88 -7.21 -16.42
CA HIS A 55 -2.94 -6.14 -16.09
C HIS A 55 -2.82 -6.00 -14.57
N LEU A 56 -1.59 -5.86 -14.09
CA LEU A 56 -1.30 -5.72 -12.67
C LEU A 56 -2.10 -4.61 -11.98
N ARG A 57 -2.24 -3.46 -12.64
CA ARG A 57 -3.02 -2.32 -12.13
C ARG A 57 -4.46 -2.71 -11.78
N ASP A 58 -5.02 -3.71 -12.47
CA ASP A 58 -6.40 -4.18 -12.32
C ASP A 58 -6.51 -5.28 -11.25
N SER A 59 -5.37 -5.78 -10.76
CA SER A 59 -5.30 -6.75 -9.66
C SER A 59 -5.13 -6.10 -8.28
N LEU A 60 -4.92 -4.78 -8.23
CA LEU A 60 -4.81 -4.03 -6.97
C LEU A 60 -6.16 -4.00 -6.26
N LYS A 61 -6.21 -4.46 -5.02
CA LYS A 61 -7.40 -4.44 -4.16
C LYS A 61 -7.06 -4.00 -2.75
N VAL A 62 -8.01 -3.34 -2.10
CA VAL A 62 -7.99 -3.12 -0.65
C VAL A 62 -8.67 -4.31 -0.01
N VAL A 63 -8.02 -4.93 0.98
CA VAL A 63 -8.56 -6.07 1.73
C VAL A 63 -8.60 -5.67 3.20
N VAL A 64 -9.80 -5.77 3.78
CA VAL A 64 -10.02 -5.60 5.22
C VAL A 64 -10.07 -7.00 5.83
N LYS A 65 -9.16 -7.31 6.75
CA LYS A 65 -9.14 -8.56 7.54
C LYS A 65 -9.19 -8.16 8.99
N ASP A 66 -10.24 -8.53 9.74
CA ASP A 66 -10.47 -8.40 11.20
C ASP A 66 -9.82 -7.22 11.97
N ASP A 67 -8.50 -7.09 11.97
CA ASP A 67 -7.70 -6.09 12.68
C ASP A 67 -6.84 -5.18 11.78
N ARG A 68 -6.82 -5.40 10.47
CA ARG A 68 -5.94 -4.71 9.52
C ARG A 68 -6.59 -4.44 8.17
N VAL A 69 -6.15 -3.35 7.56
CA VAL A 69 -6.42 -3.04 6.15
C VAL A 69 -5.12 -3.17 5.37
N SER A 70 -5.16 -3.83 4.23
CA SER A 70 -3.99 -4.05 3.39
C SER A 70 -4.31 -3.82 1.92
N VAL A 71 -3.39 -3.17 1.22
CA VAL A 71 -3.46 -3.03 -0.24
C VAL A 71 -2.67 -4.18 -0.84
N GLU A 72 -3.38 -5.15 -1.42
CA GLU A 72 -2.84 -6.40 -1.91
C GLU A 72 -3.03 -6.49 -3.44
N PHE A 73 -2.13 -7.19 -4.11
CA PHE A 73 -2.34 -7.65 -5.49
C PHE A 73 -2.89 -9.08 -5.48
N LYS A 74 -3.71 -9.46 -6.47
CA LYS A 74 -4.16 -10.86 -6.63
C LYS A 74 -2.98 -11.80 -6.95
N ASP A 75 -3.12 -13.09 -6.67
CA ASP A 75 -2.07 -14.13 -6.74
C ASP A 75 -1.25 -14.16 -8.06
N GLU A 76 -1.84 -13.75 -9.18
CA GLU A 76 -1.17 -13.67 -10.48
C GLU A 76 -0.09 -12.55 -10.56
N ALA A 77 0.07 -11.75 -9.52
CA ALA A 77 0.93 -10.57 -9.45
C ALA A 77 2.38 -10.82 -9.03
N TRP A 78 2.85 -12.07 -8.95
CA TRP A 78 4.20 -12.41 -8.46
C TRP A 78 5.34 -11.65 -9.17
N TYR A 79 5.18 -11.33 -10.46
CA TYR A 79 6.19 -10.61 -11.23
C TYR A 79 6.37 -9.14 -10.78
N TRP A 80 5.43 -8.59 -10.00
CA TRP A 80 5.52 -7.26 -9.43
C TRP A 80 6.67 -7.14 -8.44
N TYR A 81 6.93 -8.18 -7.65
CA TYR A 81 8.03 -8.17 -6.69
C TYR A 81 9.36 -7.81 -7.37
N LEU A 82 9.60 -8.38 -8.56
CA LEU A 82 10.80 -8.14 -9.37
C LEU A 82 10.81 -6.77 -10.07
N VAL A 83 9.65 -6.17 -10.32
CA VAL A 83 9.54 -4.83 -10.90
C VAL A 83 9.74 -3.77 -9.82
N GLU A 84 9.21 -4.02 -8.63
CA GLU A 84 9.28 -3.13 -7.48
C GLU A 84 10.69 -3.09 -6.91
N HIS A 85 11.29 -4.25 -6.62
CA HIS A 85 12.59 -4.37 -5.97
C HIS A 85 13.75 -4.54 -6.95
N GLY A 86 13.46 -4.80 -8.22
CA GLY A 86 14.47 -5.14 -9.21
C GLY A 86 14.86 -6.63 -9.16
N HIS A 87 15.68 -7.04 -10.12
CA HIS A 87 16.16 -8.42 -10.21
C HIS A 87 17.48 -8.51 -10.97
N LYS A 88 18.21 -9.61 -10.77
CA LYS A 88 19.43 -9.89 -11.52
C LYS A 88 19.08 -10.22 -12.98
N LYS A 89 19.88 -9.74 -13.94
CA LYS A 89 19.67 -10.08 -15.35
C LYS A 89 19.96 -11.57 -15.59
N ALA A 90 19.20 -12.20 -16.49
CA ALA A 90 19.32 -13.63 -16.80
C ALA A 90 20.74 -14.07 -17.21
N LYS A 91 21.51 -13.20 -17.87
CA LYS A 91 22.90 -13.48 -18.29
C LYS A 91 23.96 -13.13 -17.23
N GLY A 92 23.57 -12.89 -15.98
CA GLY A 92 24.48 -12.68 -14.84
C GLY A 92 25.22 -11.33 -14.80
N LYS A 93 25.38 -10.62 -15.92
CA LYS A 93 26.01 -9.31 -15.98
C LYS A 93 25.01 -8.18 -15.68
N GLY A 94 24.92 -7.80 -14.41
CA GLY A 94 24.21 -6.61 -13.93
C GLY A 94 22.78 -6.84 -13.42
N HIS A 95 22.16 -5.76 -12.98
CA HIS A 95 20.84 -5.75 -12.34
C HIS A 95 19.85 -4.87 -13.11
N VAL A 96 18.58 -5.23 -13.04
CA VAL A 96 17.45 -4.36 -13.40
C VAL A 96 17.06 -3.62 -12.13
N LYS A 97 17.10 -2.28 -12.16
CA LYS A 97 16.69 -1.47 -11.01
C LYS A 97 15.20 -1.63 -10.74
N GLY A 98 14.85 -1.74 -9.46
CA GLY A 98 13.48 -1.62 -8.98
C GLY A 98 12.90 -0.24 -9.30
N LYS A 99 11.58 -0.19 -9.45
CA LYS A 99 10.86 1.06 -9.70
C LYS A 99 10.24 1.68 -8.45
N HIS A 100 10.18 0.92 -7.36
CA HIS A 100 9.76 1.41 -6.03
C HIS A 100 8.45 2.20 -6.05
N PHE A 101 7.47 1.77 -6.84
CA PHE A 101 6.22 2.53 -7.02
C PHE A 101 5.41 2.65 -5.73
N VAL A 102 5.47 1.64 -4.86
CA VAL A 102 4.76 1.62 -3.58
C VAL A 102 5.41 2.66 -2.66
N GLN A 103 6.72 2.55 -2.46
CA GLN A 103 7.49 3.47 -1.62
C GLN A 103 7.38 4.91 -2.14
N ASN A 104 7.63 5.14 -3.42
CA ASN A 104 7.51 6.46 -4.05
C ASN A 104 6.07 7.04 -4.00
N THR A 105 5.05 6.22 -3.79
CA THR A 105 3.68 6.71 -3.58
C THR A 105 3.43 7.05 -2.14
N PHE A 106 3.96 6.25 -1.22
CA PHE A 106 3.86 6.53 0.20
C PHE A 106 4.65 7.80 0.55
N ASP A 107 5.88 7.94 0.08
CA ASP A 107 6.70 9.13 0.32
C ASP A 107 6.08 10.41 -0.25
N ALA A 108 5.35 10.31 -1.36
CA ALA A 108 4.72 11.46 -2.02
C ALA A 108 3.35 11.84 -1.45
N GLU A 109 2.64 10.90 -0.85
CA GLU A 109 1.24 11.07 -0.41
C GLU A 109 1.05 10.81 1.08
N GLY A 110 2.12 10.48 1.81
CA GLY A 110 2.12 10.08 3.22
C GLY A 110 1.50 11.13 4.13
N ASP A 111 1.89 12.39 3.96
CA ASP A 111 1.32 13.51 4.73
C ASP A 111 -0.20 13.62 4.53
N LYS A 112 -0.67 13.50 3.28
CA LYS A 112 -2.12 13.52 2.98
C LYS A 112 -2.84 12.29 3.51
N ILE A 113 -2.19 11.14 3.52
CA ILE A 113 -2.74 9.92 4.12
C ILE A 113 -2.91 10.13 5.62
N ALA A 114 -1.92 10.71 6.30
CA ALA A 114 -2.00 11.08 7.71
C ALA A 114 -3.12 12.10 7.96
N ASP A 115 -3.23 13.15 7.13
CA ASP A 115 -4.29 14.16 7.24
C ASP A 115 -5.68 13.56 7.06
N ILE A 116 -5.88 12.68 6.07
CA ILE A 116 -7.14 11.96 5.86
C ILE A 116 -7.49 11.14 7.10
N MET A 117 -6.50 10.46 7.67
CA MET A 117 -6.72 9.66 8.87
C MET A 117 -7.09 10.53 10.07
N ALA A 118 -6.36 11.62 10.31
CA ALA A 118 -6.60 12.55 11.40
C ALA A 118 -7.97 13.23 11.29
N GLN A 119 -8.31 13.77 10.11
CA GLN A 119 -9.60 14.40 9.86
C GLN A 119 -10.74 13.43 10.13
N LYS A 120 -10.62 12.18 9.66
CA LYS A 120 -11.69 11.20 9.82
C LYS A 120 -11.87 10.76 11.27
N ILE A 121 -10.79 10.73 12.05
CA ILE A 121 -10.88 10.50 13.50
C ILE A 121 -11.61 11.66 14.16
N MET A 122 -11.27 12.91 13.83
CA MET A 122 -11.95 14.09 14.37
C MET A 122 -13.44 14.13 14.02
N ASP A 123 -13.82 13.76 12.80
CA ASP A 123 -15.22 13.72 12.36
C ASP A 123 -16.05 12.61 13.05
N ARG A 124 -15.38 11.62 13.66
CA ARG A 124 -15.98 10.43 14.29
C ARG A 124 -15.93 10.47 15.82
N MET A 125 -15.24 11.46 16.39
CA MET A 125 -15.27 11.80 17.82
C MET A 125 -16.55 12.55 18.16
#